data_AF-A0A2S4RPS5-F1
#
_entry.id   AF-A0A2S4RPS5-F1
#
_cell.length_a   1.000
_cell.length_b   1.000
_cell.length_c   1.000
_cell.angle_alpha   90.00
_cell.angle_beta   90.00
_cell.angle_gamma   90.00
#
_symmetry.space_group_name_H-M   'P 1'
#
loop_
_entity.id
_entity.type
_entity.pdbx_description
1 polymer ?
#
loop_
_entity_poly.entity_id
_entity_poly.type
_entity_poly.pdbx_seq_one_letter_code
_entity_poly.pdbx_strand_id
1 'polypeptide(L)'
;PGWLDRINRFGLIRSMSRKGCSSDNAACEGFFGRVKNEMFYGRNWAGITQEKFICFLDRYIRWYNEKRIKLSLGAMSPVKYRQHLGITT
;
A
#
# COMPACT_ATOMS: atom_id res chain seq x y z
N PRO A 1 4.45 16.88 -17.38
CA PRO A 1 3.60 15.79 -16.82
C PRO A 1 2.53 16.36 -15.88
N GLY A 2 1.28 15.89 -15.98
CA GLY A 2 0.16 16.47 -15.21
C GLY A 2 0.20 16.27 -13.69
N TRP A 3 1.20 15.57 -13.14
CA TRP A 3 1.36 15.42 -11.68
C TRP A 3 2.09 16.61 -11.03
N LEU A 4 3.04 17.24 -11.74
CA LEU A 4 3.75 18.43 -11.25
C LEU A 4 2.79 19.62 -11.07
N ASP A 5 1.90 19.81 -12.04
CA ASP A 5 0.86 20.83 -11.98
C ASP A 5 -0.06 20.63 -10.77
N ARG A 6 -0.54 19.40 -10.54
CA ARG A 6 -1.38 19.08 -9.36
C ARG A 6 -0.66 19.38 -8.05
N ILE A 7 0.60 18.96 -7.92
CA ILE A 7 1.38 19.21 -6.70
C ILE A 7 1.51 20.71 -6.44
N ASN A 8 1.88 21.48 -7.46
CA ASN A 8 2.03 22.93 -7.34
C ASN A 8 0.69 23.61 -7.01
N ARG A 9 -0.38 23.21 -7.71
CA ARG A 9 -1.74 23.74 -7.52
C ARG A 9 -2.25 23.54 -6.09
N PHE A 10 -1.92 22.42 -5.46
CA PHE A 10 -2.34 22.10 -4.10
C PHE A 10 -1.27 22.43 -3.03
N GLY A 11 -0.16 23.09 -3.41
CA GLY A 11 0.89 23.47 -2.47
C GLY A 11 1.57 22.28 -1.77
N LEU A 12 1.59 21.10 -2.41
CA LEU A 12 2.16 19.90 -1.81
C LEU A 12 3.69 19.92 -1.88
N ILE A 13 4.36 19.56 -0.79
CA ILE A 13 5.82 19.45 -0.76
C ILE A 13 6.23 18.13 -1.38
N ARG A 14 7.10 18.17 -2.39
CA ARG A 14 7.68 16.97 -2.99
C ARG A 14 8.78 16.43 -2.09
N SER A 15 8.62 15.20 -1.62
CA SER A 15 9.70 14.45 -0.99
C SER A 15 10.33 13.52 -2.01
N MET A 16 11.54 13.86 -2.48
CA MET A 16 12.31 13.05 -3.41
C MET A 16 13.63 12.68 -2.76
N SER A 17 13.89 11.38 -2.59
CA SER A 17 15.16 10.90 -2.06
C SER A 17 16.31 11.23 -3.02
N ARG A 18 17.53 11.35 -2.49
CA ARG A 18 18.73 11.49 -3.32
C ARG A 18 18.87 10.25 -4.22
N LYS A 19 19.37 10.43 -5.44
CA LYS A 19 19.68 9.32 -6.34
C LYS A 19 20.56 8.28 -5.62
N GLY A 20 20.11 7.02 -5.60
CA GLY A 20 20.78 5.92 -4.88
C GLY A 20 20.34 5.67 -3.44
N CYS A 21 19.38 6.43 -2.91
CA CYS A 21 18.84 6.26 -1.55
C CYS A 21 17.51 5.48 -1.60
N SER A 22 17.56 4.17 -1.79
CA SER A 22 16.38 3.30 -1.92
C SER A 22 15.74 2.89 -0.58
N SER A 23 16.40 3.14 0.55
CA SER A 23 15.91 2.78 1.89
C SER A 23 14.52 3.37 2.18
N ASP A 24 14.28 4.59 1.71
CA ASP A 24 13.01 5.30 1.92
C ASP A 24 11.84 4.61 1.20
N ASN A 25 12.14 3.85 0.13
CA ASN A 25 11.16 3.09 -0.64
C ASN A 25 10.96 1.66 -0.12
N ALA A 26 11.82 1.16 0.76
CA ALA A 26 11.82 -0.24 1.20
C ALA A 26 10.47 -0.67 1.82
N ALA A 27 9.80 0.22 2.56
CA ALA A 27 8.49 -0.07 3.13
C ALA A 27 7.42 -0.29 2.04
N CYS A 28 7.43 0.54 1.00
CA CYS A 28 6.53 0.41 -0.16
C CYS A 28 6.87 -0.85 -0.96
N GLU A 29 8.15 -1.12 -1.22
CA GLU A 29 8.59 -2.34 -1.92
C GLU A 29 8.16 -3.61 -1.18
N GLY A 30 8.34 -3.64 0.14
CA GLY A 30 7.89 -4.75 0.98
C GLY A 30 6.38 -4.96 0.92
N PHE A 31 5.59 -3.88 0.85
CA PHE A 31 4.14 -3.97 0.66
C PHE A 31 3.79 -4.54 -0.73
N PHE A 32 4.36 -4.00 -1.81
CA PHE A 32 4.09 -4.50 -3.16
C PHE A 32 4.55 -5.94 -3.37
N GLY A 33 5.67 -6.34 -2.77
CA GLY A 33 6.12 -7.72 -2.74
C GLY A 33 5.07 -8.66 -2.12
N ARG A 34 4.46 -8.26 -0.99
CA ARG A 34 3.37 -9.03 -0.37
C ARG A 34 2.13 -9.10 -1.23
N VAL A 35 1.68 -7.99 -1.82
CA VAL A 35 0.54 -7.99 -2.76
C VAL A 35 0.78 -9.00 -3.88
N LYS A 36 1.97 -8.98 -4.49
CA LYS A 36 2.29 -9.90 -5.57
C LYS A 36 2.31 -11.36 -5.10
N ASN A 37 2.99 -11.65 -4.01
CA ASN A 37 3.13 -13.03 -3.51
C ASN A 37 1.82 -13.61 -2.97
N GLU A 38 1.03 -12.83 -2.23
CA GLU A 38 -0.14 -13.33 -1.50
C GLU A 38 -1.43 -13.25 -2.32
N MET A 39 -1.56 -12.26 -3.22
CA MET A 39 -2.77 -12.04 -4.01
C MET A 39 -2.58 -12.40 -5.48
N PHE A 40 -1.46 -12.04 -6.09
CA PHE A 40 -1.31 -12.09 -7.55
C PHE A 40 -0.75 -13.43 -8.06
N TYR A 41 0.37 -13.88 -7.50
CA TYR A 41 1.06 -15.10 -7.95
C TYR A 41 0.29 -16.36 -7.56
N GLY A 42 0.47 -17.42 -8.34
CA GLY A 42 -0.24 -18.69 -8.15
C GLY A 42 -1.72 -18.67 -8.58
N ARG A 43 -2.16 -17.60 -9.26
CA ARG A 43 -3.53 -17.46 -9.80
C ARG A 43 -3.50 -17.27 -11.31
N ASN A 44 -4.51 -17.82 -11.99
CA ASN A 44 -4.74 -17.55 -13.40
C ASN A 44 -5.66 -16.33 -13.53
N TRP A 45 -5.20 -15.32 -14.28
CA TRP A 45 -5.93 -14.09 -14.54
C TRP A 45 -6.54 -14.04 -15.95
N ALA A 46 -6.40 -15.11 -16.74
CA ALA A 46 -7.01 -15.21 -18.06
C ALA A 46 -8.54 -15.05 -17.95
N GLY A 47 -9.11 -14.17 -18.78
CA GLY A 47 -10.54 -13.87 -18.81
C GLY A 47 -11.04 -12.99 -17.66
N ILE A 48 -10.17 -12.54 -16.75
CA ILE A 48 -10.53 -11.56 -15.72
C ILE A 48 -10.44 -10.15 -16.30
N THR A 49 -11.52 -9.39 -16.20
CA THR A 49 -11.53 -7.99 -16.65
C THR A 49 -10.73 -7.11 -15.69
N GLN A 50 -10.32 -5.95 -16.17
CA GLN A 50 -9.59 -4.98 -15.36
C GLN A 50 -10.39 -4.55 -14.12
N GLU A 51 -11.71 -4.35 -14.26
CA GLU A 51 -12.60 -3.94 -13.17
C GLU A 51 -12.64 -5.02 -12.08
N LYS A 52 -12.77 -6.29 -12.47
CA LYS A 52 -12.74 -7.41 -11.52
C LYS A 52 -11.38 -7.51 -10.83
N PHE A 53 -10.30 -7.32 -11.56
CA PHE A 53 -8.95 -7.29 -10.98
C PHE A 53 -8.80 -6.18 -9.93
N ILE A 54 -9.30 -4.97 -10.23
CA ILE A 54 -9.32 -3.85 -9.27
C ILE A 54 -10.09 -4.23 -8.00
N CYS A 55 -11.23 -4.93 -8.11
CA CYS A 55 -11.96 -5.42 -6.93
C CYS A 55 -11.16 -6.42 -6.09
N PHE A 56 -10.42 -7.33 -6.72
CA PHE A 56 -9.54 -8.25 -5.98
C PHE A 56 -8.42 -7.51 -5.25
N LEU A 57 -7.81 -6.52 -5.91
CA LEU A 57 -6.78 -5.69 -5.32
C LEU A 57 -7.32 -4.84 -4.15
N ASP A 58 -8.46 -4.18 -4.32
CA ASP A 58 -9.12 -3.40 -3.26
C ASP A 58 -9.43 -4.28 -2.03
N ARG A 59 -10.00 -5.46 -2.25
CA ARG A 59 -10.30 -6.41 -1.18
C ARG A 59 -9.03 -6.83 -0.42
N TYR A 60 -7.93 -7.11 -1.13
CA TYR A 60 -6.67 -7.45 -0.49
C TYR A 60 -6.11 -6.27 0.33
N ILE A 61 -6.16 -5.05 -0.21
CA ILE A 61 -5.68 -3.85 0.49
C ILE A 61 -6.47 -3.60 1.78
N ARG A 62 -7.80 -3.70 1.73
CA ARG A 62 -8.66 -3.58 2.91
C ARG A 62 -8.34 -4.64 3.94
N TRP A 63 -8.23 -5.91 3.54
CA TRP A 63 -7.84 -6.98 4.44
C TRP A 63 -6.46 -6.72 5.07
N TYR A 64 -5.47 -6.31 4.27
CA TYR A 64 -4.12 -6.02 4.74
C TYR A 64 -4.10 -4.91 5.80
N ASN A 65 -4.89 -3.86 5.63
CA ASN A 65 -4.92 -2.71 6.52
C ASN A 65 -5.77 -2.96 7.79
N GLU A 66 -6.92 -3.60 7.63
CA GLU A 66 -7.93 -3.66 8.69
C GLU A 66 -7.91 -4.97 9.47
N LYS A 67 -7.50 -6.07 8.84
CA LYS A 67 -7.68 -7.43 9.39
C LYS A 67 -6.38 -8.21 9.56
N ARG A 68 -5.34 -7.94 8.78
CA ARG A 68 -4.07 -8.70 8.84
C ARG A 68 -3.42 -8.58 10.21
N ILE A 69 -3.22 -9.71 10.87
CA ILE A 69 -2.49 -9.78 12.13
C ILE A 69 -0.99 -9.59 11.86
N LYS A 70 -0.37 -8.63 12.55
CA LYS A 70 1.08 -8.43 12.55
C LYS A 70 1.62 -8.57 13.96
N LEU A 71 2.42 -9.60 14.21
CA LEU A 71 3.04 -9.83 15.51
C LEU A 71 3.93 -8.65 15.94
N SER A 72 4.65 -8.05 14.99
CA SER A 72 5.47 -6.86 15.23
C SER A 72 4.66 -5.62 15.64
N LEU A 73 3.33 -5.65 15.48
CA LEU A 73 2.40 -4.60 15.91
C LEU A 73 1.56 -5.04 17.11
N GLY A 74 2.07 -5.95 17.95
CA GLY A 74 1.31 -6.49 19.09
C GLY A 74 0.09 -7.29 18.67
N ALA A 75 0.21 -8.06 17.58
CA ALA A 75 -0.88 -8.83 16.96
C ALA A 75 -2.08 -7.98 16.48
N MET A 76 -1.89 -6.68 16.28
CA MET A 76 -2.90 -5.79 15.70
C MET A 76 -2.78 -5.70 14.17
N SER A 77 -3.88 -5.27 13.53
CA SER A 77 -3.83 -4.81 12.14
C SER A 77 -3.22 -3.41 12.05
N PRO A 78 -2.67 -3.01 10.90
CA PRO A 78 -2.11 -1.68 10.71
C PRO A 78 -3.03 -0.53 11.17
N VAL A 79 -4.33 -0.61 10.84
CA VAL A 79 -5.31 0.40 11.28
C VAL A 79 -5.50 0.37 12.79
N LYS A 80 -5.73 -0.82 13.38
CA LYS A 80 -5.89 -0.95 14.84
C LYS A 80 -4.67 -0.45 15.60
N TYR A 81 -3.47 -0.74 15.09
CA TYR A 81 -2.23 -0.27 15.68
C TYR A 81 -2.13 1.27 15.65
N ARG A 82 -2.49 1.90 14.53
CA ARG A 82 -2.52 3.38 14.43
C ARG A 82 -3.55 4.00 15.38
N GLN A 83 -4.72 3.37 15.54
CA GLN A 83 -5.74 3.80 16.50
C GLN A 83 -5.24 3.66 17.94
N HIS A 84 -4.58 2.54 18.28
CA HIS A 84 -3.97 2.34 19.59
C HIS A 84 -2.90 3.40 19.92
N LEU A 85 -2.17 3.88 18.91
CA LEU A 85 -1.21 4.97 19.05
C LEU A 85 -1.83 6.39 19.01
N GLY A 86 -3.15 6.52 18.80
CA GLY A 86 -3.82 7.82 18.66
C GLY A 86 -3.45 8.60 17.39
N ILE A 87 -2.83 7.95 16.39
CA ILE A 87 -2.38 8.57 15.12
C ILE A 87 -3.55 8.74 14.14
N THR A 88 -4.64 8.00 14.33
CA THR A 88 -5.80 8.02 13.44
C THR A 88 -7.05 7.79 14.27
N THR A 89 -8.03 8.68 14.13
CA THR A 89 -9.42 8.48 14.57
C THR A 89 -10.09 7.39 13.73
#